data_AF-A0A656YXH4-F1
#
_entry.id   AF-A0A656YXH4-F1
#
_cell.length_a   1.000
_cell.length_b   1.000
_cell.length_c   1.000
_cell.angle_alpha   90.00
_cell.angle_beta   90.00
_cell.angle_gamma   90.00
#
_symmetry.space_group_name_H-M   'P 1'
#
loop_
_entity.id
_entity.type
_entity.pdbx_description
1 polymer ?
#
loop_
_entity_poly.entity_id
_entity_poly.type
_entity_poly.pdbx_seq_one_letter_code
_entity_poly.pdbx_strand_id
1 'polypeptide(L)'
;MRPTRNCPWNKCAFCSLYKGEKFQIRKVEEIKGDIDAVKRIEELIKEGSDEVNKVPRRCLTMVFAWVRSGKRTVFLQDSNTPIMRTSQLVEVIEYLRETFPAIERVTSYARSKTIARKSLEDLSELKEAGLGRLHLGLESGDDDILKMVNKGVTAEEHIEAGQKALEAGFELSEYVMPDLGGRELFEEHALNTANVLNKINPDYIRMRPLSVRKGTKLYEKWEKKDFQLSSPHERLREIKIMIKNLEVSAKLCFDHRLNGWRDKSGNRLFKVDYEGYELPEEKDLLLSLVEEGLRVDESHHLDVRKLKTPSL
;
A
#
# COMPACT_ATOMS: atom_id res chain seq x y z
N MET A 1 -5.23 13.01 6.24
CA MET A 1 -6.67 13.36 6.30
C MET A 1 -7.50 12.12 5.96
N ARG A 2 -8.76 12.04 6.41
CA ARG A 2 -9.65 10.88 6.16
C ARG A 2 -10.95 11.33 5.46
N PRO A 3 -10.99 11.46 4.11
CA PRO A 3 -12.22 11.82 3.39
C PRO A 3 -13.28 10.71 3.42
N THR A 4 -12.81 9.46 3.44
CA THR A 4 -13.63 8.29 3.73
C THR A 4 -13.26 7.73 5.09
N ARG A 5 -14.08 6.83 5.64
CA ARG A 5 -13.75 6.03 6.82
C ARG A 5 -13.91 4.55 6.47
N ASN A 6 -12.92 3.76 6.88
CA ASN A 6 -12.93 2.31 6.81
C ASN A 6 -12.84 1.75 5.37
N CYS A 7 -13.51 0.63 5.09
CA CYS A 7 -13.42 -0.04 3.79
C CYS A 7 -14.78 -0.43 3.20
N PRO A 8 -15.08 -0.06 1.94
CA PRO A 8 -16.34 -0.42 1.30
C PRO A 8 -16.41 -1.91 0.95
N TRP A 9 -15.25 -2.57 0.82
CA TRP A 9 -15.20 -4.01 0.54
C TRP A 9 -15.20 -4.85 1.81
N ASN A 10 -14.25 -4.60 2.71
CA ASN A 10 -14.10 -5.21 4.03
C ASN A 10 -14.22 -6.76 4.10
N LYS A 11 -14.07 -7.47 2.98
CA LYS A 11 -14.27 -8.92 2.87
C LYS A 11 -12.99 -9.73 2.68
N CYS A 12 -11.85 -9.07 2.42
CA CYS A 12 -10.56 -9.74 2.26
C CYS A 12 -10.29 -10.67 3.45
N ALA A 13 -9.88 -11.90 3.16
CA ALA A 13 -9.70 -12.97 4.14
C ALA A 13 -8.47 -12.75 5.03
N PHE A 14 -7.46 -12.01 4.56
CA PHE A 14 -6.23 -11.70 5.28
C PHE A 14 -6.28 -10.39 6.08
N CYS A 15 -7.26 -9.51 5.81
CA CYS A 15 -7.30 -8.17 6.38
C CYS A 15 -8.13 -8.13 7.67
N SER A 16 -7.57 -7.57 8.74
CA SER A 16 -8.23 -7.45 10.04
C SER A 16 -8.70 -6.02 10.38
N LEU A 17 -8.31 -5.02 9.59
CA LEU A 17 -8.30 -3.61 10.00
C LEU A 17 -9.67 -3.00 10.33
N TYR A 18 -10.69 -3.32 9.54
CA TYR A 18 -12.01 -2.64 9.63
C TYR A 18 -13.15 -3.62 9.93
N LYS A 19 -12.85 -4.82 10.43
CA LYS A 19 -13.89 -5.83 10.71
C LYS A 19 -14.84 -5.30 11.78
N GLY A 20 -16.14 -5.36 11.52
CA GLY A 20 -17.18 -4.79 12.38
C GLY A 20 -17.49 -3.31 12.11
N GLU A 21 -16.63 -2.59 11.40
CA GLU A 21 -16.80 -1.17 11.11
C GLU A 21 -17.59 -0.92 9.82
N LYS A 22 -18.47 0.09 9.83
CA LYS A 22 -19.24 0.52 8.67
C LYS A 22 -18.43 1.47 7.79
N PHE A 23 -18.51 1.30 6.48
CA PHE A 23 -17.94 2.25 5.54
C PHE A 23 -18.73 3.55 5.52
N GLN A 24 -18.04 4.69 5.44
CA GLN A 24 -18.65 6.01 5.35
C GLN A 24 -17.86 6.90 4.37
N ILE A 25 -18.58 7.63 3.52
CA ILE A 25 -18.05 8.81 2.81
C ILE A 25 -18.44 10.03 3.64
N ARG A 26 -17.47 10.87 4.01
CA ARG A 26 -17.75 12.07 4.81
C ARG A 26 -18.25 13.21 3.94
N LYS A 27 -18.95 14.16 4.55
CA LYS A 27 -19.40 15.38 3.87
C LYS A 27 -18.21 16.30 3.63
N VAL A 28 -18.24 17.07 2.54
CA VAL A 28 -17.15 17.96 2.15
C VAL A 28 -16.84 18.97 3.26
N GLU A 29 -17.88 19.54 3.86
CA GLU A 29 -17.84 20.53 4.93
C GLU A 29 -17.19 19.97 6.20
N GLU A 30 -17.44 18.69 6.51
CA GLU A 30 -16.79 18.01 7.64
C GLU A 30 -15.28 17.83 7.37
N ILE A 31 -14.91 17.58 6.12
CA ILE A 31 -13.51 17.42 5.72
C ILE A 31 -12.79 18.77 5.71
N LYS A 32 -13.44 19.83 5.20
CA LYS A 32 -12.93 21.21 5.26
C LYS A 32 -12.72 21.67 6.71
N GLY A 33 -13.64 21.35 7.61
CA GLY A 33 -13.47 21.62 9.05
C GLY A 33 -12.22 20.95 9.66
N ASP A 34 -11.84 19.74 9.23
CA ASP A 34 -10.58 19.12 9.66
C ASP A 34 -9.35 19.88 9.11
N ILE A 35 -9.42 20.38 7.87
CA ILE A 35 -8.37 21.18 7.24
C ILE A 35 -8.18 22.49 8.01
N ASP A 36 -9.28 23.17 8.34
CA ASP A 36 -9.28 24.40 9.14
C ASP A 36 -8.74 24.18 10.54
N ALA A 37 -9.09 23.05 11.17
CA ALA A 37 -8.55 22.69 12.49
C ALA A 37 -7.02 22.52 12.43
N VAL A 38 -6.48 21.89 11.39
CA VAL A 38 -5.03 21.79 11.19
C VAL A 38 -4.41 23.17 10.96
N LYS A 39 -5.10 24.04 10.21
CA LYS A 39 -4.63 25.40 9.96
C LYS A 39 -4.55 26.22 11.24
N ARG A 40 -5.59 26.15 12.08
CA ARG A 40 -5.59 26.79 13.40
C ARG A 40 -4.46 26.28 14.29
N ILE A 41 -4.19 24.97 14.30
CA ILE A 41 -3.07 24.41 15.07
C ILE A 41 -1.72 24.95 14.54
N GLU A 42 -1.54 25.06 13.22
CA GLU A 42 -0.34 25.69 12.63
C GLU A 42 -0.14 27.13 13.12
N GLU A 43 -1.20 27.94 13.13
CA GLU A 43 -1.16 29.33 13.59
C GLU A 43 -0.79 29.43 15.06
N LEU A 44 -1.43 28.64 15.93
CA LEU A 44 -1.12 28.59 17.36
C LEU A 44 0.34 28.24 17.64
N ILE A 45 0.92 27.30 16.87
CA ILE A 45 2.34 26.94 16.98
C ILE A 45 3.24 28.12 16.58
N LYS A 46 2.91 28.84 15.51
CA LYS A 46 3.71 29.98 15.03
C LYS A 46 3.65 31.17 15.96
N GLU A 47 2.49 31.42 16.56
CA GLU A 47 2.26 32.51 17.51
C GLU A 47 2.89 32.24 18.89
N GLY A 48 3.27 31.00 19.18
CA GLY A 48 3.72 30.60 20.52
C GLY A 48 2.60 30.70 21.56
N SER A 49 1.34 30.50 21.12
CA SER A 49 0.16 30.71 21.95
C SER A 49 -0.07 29.57 22.95
N ASP A 50 -0.40 29.94 24.20
CA ASP A 50 -0.77 28.98 25.25
C ASP A 50 -2.06 28.20 24.94
N GLU A 51 -2.87 28.66 23.98
CA GLU A 51 -4.07 27.93 23.54
C GLU A 51 -3.73 26.57 22.93
N VAL A 52 -2.49 26.37 22.48
CA VAL A 52 -2.01 25.08 21.97
C VAL A 52 -2.17 23.96 23.00
N ASN A 53 -2.18 24.29 24.30
CA ASN A 53 -2.40 23.35 25.40
C ASN A 53 -3.82 22.77 25.44
N LYS A 54 -4.79 23.40 24.76
CA LYS A 54 -6.17 22.90 24.60
C LYS A 54 -6.28 21.86 23.47
N VAL A 55 -5.29 21.80 22.58
CA VAL A 55 -5.29 20.86 21.45
C VAL A 55 -4.94 19.46 21.95
N PRO A 56 -5.67 18.40 21.55
CA PRO A 56 -5.30 17.04 21.89
C PRO A 56 -3.84 16.74 21.50
N ARG A 57 -3.03 16.29 22.46
CA ARG A 57 -1.57 16.12 22.31
C ARG A 57 -1.17 15.37 21.04
N ARG A 58 -1.91 14.31 20.68
CA ARG A 58 -1.66 13.53 19.48
C ARG A 58 -1.80 14.36 18.20
N CYS A 59 -2.85 15.19 18.10
CA CYS A 59 -3.05 16.08 16.96
C CYS A 59 -1.94 17.12 16.88
N LEU A 60 -1.60 17.74 18.02
CA LEU A 60 -0.52 18.71 18.10
C LEU A 60 0.81 18.11 17.63
N THR A 61 1.18 16.92 18.12
CA THR A 61 2.43 16.24 17.70
C THR A 61 2.46 15.98 16.20
N MET A 62 1.35 15.51 15.62
CA MET A 62 1.27 15.24 14.18
C MET A 62 1.39 16.51 13.34
N VAL A 63 0.65 17.57 13.69
CA VAL A 63 0.68 18.84 12.96
C VAL A 63 2.05 19.49 13.12
N PHE A 64 2.62 19.54 14.33
CA PHE A 64 3.95 20.09 14.57
C PHE A 64 5.03 19.39 13.74
N ALA A 65 5.03 18.05 13.72
CA ALA A 65 5.99 17.28 12.92
C ALA A 65 5.86 17.57 11.42
N TRP A 66 4.62 17.62 10.91
CA TRP A 66 4.34 17.94 9.51
C TRP A 66 4.72 19.38 9.13
N VAL A 67 4.46 20.35 10.01
CA VAL A 67 4.89 21.75 9.87
C VAL A 67 6.40 21.84 9.80
N ARG A 68 7.10 21.18 10.74
CA ARG A 68 8.56 21.16 10.80
C ARG A 68 9.20 20.47 9.58
N SER A 69 8.51 19.51 8.96
CA SER A 69 8.96 18.85 7.73
C SER A 69 8.61 19.62 6.45
N GLY A 70 8.11 20.85 6.55
CA GLY A 70 7.82 21.72 5.41
C GLY A 70 6.44 21.55 4.77
N LYS A 71 5.57 20.68 5.29
CA LYS A 71 4.15 20.52 4.87
C LYS A 71 3.93 20.16 3.40
N ARG A 72 4.92 19.56 2.75
CA ARG A 72 4.90 19.35 1.29
C ARG A 72 3.99 18.23 0.82
N THR A 73 3.62 17.29 1.70
CA THR A 73 2.85 16.11 1.31
C THR A 73 1.66 15.86 2.22
N VAL A 74 0.55 15.39 1.65
CA VAL A 74 -0.64 14.97 2.40
C VAL A 74 -1.09 13.60 1.93
N PHE A 75 -1.42 12.74 2.89
CA PHE A 75 -1.99 11.43 2.63
C PHE A 75 -3.48 11.38 2.94
N LEU A 76 -4.29 11.00 1.95
CA LEU A 76 -5.71 10.69 2.08
C LEU A 76 -5.84 9.22 2.50
N GLN A 77 -6.03 9.04 3.81
CA GLN A 77 -6.05 7.77 4.52
C GLN A 77 -7.34 6.97 4.25
N ASP A 78 -7.44 5.82 4.94
CA ASP A 78 -8.42 4.75 4.73
C ASP A 78 -8.29 4.06 3.38
N SER A 79 -9.17 3.11 3.10
CA SER A 79 -8.86 2.08 2.09
C SER A 79 -9.14 2.45 0.63
N ASN A 80 -9.99 3.47 0.37
CA ASN A 80 -10.50 3.68 -0.98
C ASN A 80 -11.09 5.08 -1.19
N THR A 81 -10.32 6.14 -0.94
CA THR A 81 -10.85 7.52 -1.01
C THR A 81 -11.40 7.90 -2.40
N PRO A 82 -10.81 7.46 -3.54
CA PRO A 82 -11.38 7.74 -4.86
C PRO A 82 -12.78 7.18 -5.13
N ILE A 83 -13.40 6.45 -4.20
CA ILE A 83 -14.83 6.08 -4.30
C ILE A 83 -15.78 7.27 -4.07
N MET A 84 -15.29 8.35 -3.47
CA MET A 84 -16.02 9.61 -3.33
C MET A 84 -16.33 10.17 -4.72
N ARG A 85 -17.43 10.94 -4.85
CA ARG A 85 -17.76 11.60 -6.12
C ARG A 85 -16.61 12.53 -6.51
N THR A 86 -16.23 12.51 -7.78
CA THR A 86 -15.06 13.22 -8.32
C THR A 86 -15.10 14.69 -7.94
N SER A 87 -16.18 15.39 -8.28
CA SER A 87 -16.36 16.82 -7.99
C SER A 87 -16.21 17.16 -6.51
N GLN A 88 -16.71 16.30 -5.60
CA GLN A 88 -16.57 16.53 -4.17
C GLN A 88 -15.13 16.32 -3.69
N LEU A 89 -14.42 15.33 -4.25
CA LEU A 89 -13.03 15.06 -3.88
C LEU A 89 -12.09 16.13 -4.47
N VAL A 90 -12.37 16.62 -5.68
CA VAL A 90 -11.71 17.78 -6.30
C VAL A 90 -11.84 19.00 -5.38
N GLU A 91 -13.07 19.36 -4.98
CA GLU A 91 -13.32 20.49 -4.08
C GLU A 91 -12.53 20.38 -2.76
N VAL A 92 -12.43 19.17 -2.21
CA VAL A 92 -11.64 18.92 -0.99
C VAL A 92 -10.13 19.11 -1.23
N ILE A 93 -9.61 18.62 -2.35
CA ILE A 93 -8.17 18.71 -2.67
C ILE A 93 -7.79 20.15 -2.98
N GLU A 94 -8.60 20.87 -3.75
CA GLU A 94 -8.39 22.29 -4.07
C GLU A 94 -8.37 23.12 -2.79
N TYR A 95 -9.39 22.96 -1.93
CA TYR A 95 -9.44 23.67 -0.66
C TYR A 95 -8.24 23.37 0.25
N LEU A 96 -7.78 22.11 0.27
CA LEU A 96 -6.59 21.71 1.00
C LEU A 96 -5.33 22.45 0.49
N ARG A 97 -5.18 22.57 -0.83
CA ARG A 97 -4.03 23.23 -1.48
C ARG A 97 -4.09 24.75 -1.34
N GLU A 98 -5.27 25.34 -1.41
CA GLU A 98 -5.50 26.77 -1.13
C GLU A 98 -5.11 27.10 0.32
N THR A 99 -5.54 26.28 1.27
CA THR A 99 -5.23 26.47 2.70
C THR A 99 -3.75 26.26 3.02
N PHE A 100 -3.10 25.34 2.30
CA PHE A 100 -1.67 25.02 2.44
C PHE A 100 -0.93 25.03 1.10
N PRO A 101 -0.56 26.22 0.59
CA PRO A 101 0.07 26.36 -0.74
C PRO A 101 1.43 25.65 -0.91
N ALA A 102 2.08 25.26 0.19
CA ALA A 102 3.33 24.51 0.18
C ALA A 102 3.14 23.02 -0.19
N ILE A 103 1.90 22.52 -0.31
CA ILE A 103 1.63 21.14 -0.69
C ILE A 103 2.03 20.92 -2.15
N GLU A 104 3.01 20.06 -2.35
CA GLU A 104 3.50 19.62 -3.65
C GLU A 104 2.79 18.33 -4.11
N ARG A 105 2.40 17.46 -3.17
CA ARG A 105 1.83 16.15 -3.50
C ARG A 105 0.74 15.69 -2.53
N VAL A 106 -0.41 15.30 -3.08
CA VAL A 106 -1.45 14.55 -2.36
C VAL A 106 -1.43 13.10 -2.83
N THR A 107 -1.50 12.13 -1.92
CA THR A 107 -1.52 10.70 -2.28
C THR A 107 -2.66 9.96 -1.59
N SER A 108 -3.11 8.84 -2.15
CA SER A 108 -4.21 8.07 -1.54
C SER A 108 -4.09 6.57 -1.77
N TYR A 109 -4.59 5.78 -0.80
CA TYR A 109 -4.96 4.39 -1.08
C TYR A 109 -6.21 4.34 -1.96
N ALA A 110 -6.21 3.39 -2.89
CA ALA A 110 -7.37 3.09 -3.71
C ALA A 110 -7.52 1.58 -3.95
N ARG A 111 -8.72 1.18 -4.35
CA ARG A 111 -8.99 -0.17 -4.86
C ARG A 111 -8.99 -0.15 -6.38
N SER A 112 -8.34 -1.13 -7.00
CA SER A 112 -8.34 -1.32 -8.46
C SER A 112 -9.75 -1.37 -9.03
N LYS A 113 -10.68 -2.11 -8.39
CA LYS A 113 -12.11 -2.13 -8.75
C LYS A 113 -12.77 -0.75 -8.84
N THR A 114 -12.33 0.22 -8.03
CA THR A 114 -12.85 1.59 -8.06
C THR A 114 -12.23 2.40 -9.18
N ILE A 115 -10.93 2.28 -9.38
CA ILE A 115 -10.22 2.96 -10.46
C ILE A 115 -10.69 2.47 -11.84
N ALA A 116 -10.80 1.15 -12.05
CA ALA A 116 -11.32 0.57 -13.30
C ALA A 116 -12.71 1.13 -13.67
N ARG A 117 -13.60 1.25 -12.67
CA ARG A 117 -14.97 1.76 -12.86
C ARG A 117 -15.08 3.26 -13.11
N LYS A 118 -14.12 4.06 -12.65
CA LYS A 118 -14.14 5.51 -12.92
C LYS A 118 -13.81 5.76 -14.38
N SER A 119 -14.39 6.81 -14.96
CA SER A 119 -14.00 7.21 -16.31
C SER A 119 -12.58 7.78 -16.31
N LEU A 120 -11.94 7.84 -17.48
CA LEU A 120 -10.61 8.43 -17.58
C LEU A 120 -10.66 9.92 -17.25
N GLU A 121 -11.73 10.61 -17.67
CA GLU A 121 -11.96 12.03 -17.40
C GLU A 121 -12.07 12.32 -15.90
N ASP A 122 -12.84 11.50 -15.17
CA ASP A 122 -12.96 11.54 -13.71
C ASP A 122 -11.59 11.42 -13.02
N LEU A 123 -10.73 10.55 -13.56
CA LEU A 123 -9.40 10.29 -13.03
C LEU A 123 -8.43 11.44 -13.34
N SER A 124 -8.48 11.97 -14.57
CA SER A 124 -7.71 13.15 -14.97
C SER A 124 -8.09 14.39 -14.15
N GLU A 125 -9.39 14.60 -13.87
CA GLU A 125 -9.86 15.72 -13.04
C GLU A 125 -9.26 15.65 -11.62
N LEU A 126 -9.20 14.45 -11.02
CA LEU A 126 -8.55 14.24 -9.72
C LEU A 126 -7.04 14.51 -9.77
N LYS A 127 -6.39 14.10 -10.86
CA LYS A 127 -4.96 14.35 -11.06
C LYS A 127 -4.68 15.85 -11.16
N GLU A 128 -5.46 16.57 -11.97
CA GLU A 128 -5.37 18.02 -12.18
C GLU A 128 -5.60 18.81 -10.88
N ALA A 129 -6.57 18.38 -10.06
CA ALA A 129 -6.81 18.96 -8.74
C ALA A 129 -5.60 18.80 -7.79
N GLY A 130 -4.72 17.83 -8.04
CA GLY A 130 -3.46 17.64 -7.32
C GLY A 130 -3.31 16.29 -6.60
N LEU A 131 -4.18 15.31 -6.86
CA LEU A 131 -3.95 13.93 -6.43
C LEU A 131 -2.81 13.33 -7.27
N GLY A 132 -1.62 13.26 -6.71
CA GLY A 132 -0.40 12.94 -7.46
C GLY A 132 -0.09 11.44 -7.58
N ARG A 133 -0.37 10.65 -6.54
CA ARG A 133 -0.03 9.21 -6.48
C ARG A 133 -1.18 8.36 -5.95
N LEU A 134 -1.40 7.21 -6.59
CA LEU A 134 -2.30 6.16 -6.12
C LEU A 134 -1.52 4.96 -5.58
N HIS A 135 -2.01 4.45 -4.45
CA HIS A 135 -1.49 3.27 -3.77
C HIS A 135 -2.52 2.14 -3.89
N LEU A 136 -2.30 1.19 -4.82
CA LEU A 136 -3.22 0.10 -5.12
C LEU A 136 -2.76 -1.21 -4.49
N GLY A 137 -3.68 -1.86 -3.80
CA GLY A 137 -3.44 -3.21 -3.28
C GLY A 137 -3.71 -4.25 -4.35
N LEU A 138 -2.72 -4.58 -5.18
CA LEU A 138 -2.73 -5.75 -6.08
C LEU A 138 -2.87 -7.04 -5.25
N GLU A 139 -2.02 -7.18 -4.24
CA GLU A 139 -1.76 -8.37 -3.42
C GLU A 139 -1.28 -9.59 -4.21
N SER A 140 -1.97 -9.93 -5.30
CA SER A 140 -1.73 -11.07 -6.18
C SER A 140 -2.27 -10.76 -7.58
N GLY A 141 -1.60 -11.23 -8.63
CA GLY A 141 -2.12 -11.26 -10.00
C GLY A 141 -2.76 -12.60 -10.39
N ASP A 142 -2.97 -13.51 -9.45
CA ASP A 142 -3.56 -14.83 -9.68
C ASP A 142 -5.04 -14.85 -9.27
N ASP A 143 -5.93 -15.19 -10.21
CA ASP A 143 -7.38 -15.13 -9.98
C ASP A 143 -7.87 -16.15 -8.94
N ASP A 144 -7.24 -17.32 -8.83
CA ASP A 144 -7.61 -18.33 -7.84
C ASP A 144 -7.22 -17.87 -6.43
N ILE A 145 -6.05 -17.25 -6.26
CA ILE A 145 -5.64 -16.62 -5.00
C ILE A 145 -6.55 -15.44 -4.67
N LEU A 146 -6.82 -14.54 -5.63
CA LEU A 146 -7.71 -13.39 -5.44
C LEU A 146 -9.11 -13.82 -4.99
N LYS A 147 -9.63 -14.92 -5.56
CA LYS A 147 -10.89 -15.54 -5.16
C LYS A 147 -10.81 -16.19 -3.78
N MET A 148 -9.76 -16.97 -3.50
CA MET A 148 -9.51 -17.60 -2.19
C MET A 148 -9.55 -16.57 -1.06
N VAL A 149 -8.89 -15.43 -1.27
CA VAL A 149 -8.83 -14.36 -0.26
C VAL A 149 -9.98 -13.38 -0.35
N ASN A 150 -10.93 -13.58 -1.26
CA ASN A 150 -12.09 -12.74 -1.49
C ASN A 150 -11.68 -11.25 -1.65
N LYS A 151 -10.73 -10.97 -2.55
CA LYS A 151 -10.25 -9.61 -2.84
C LYS A 151 -11.28 -8.78 -3.61
N GLY A 152 -12.19 -9.43 -4.33
CA GLY A 152 -13.32 -8.80 -5.03
C GLY A 152 -12.91 -8.01 -6.26
N VAL A 153 -11.97 -8.55 -7.02
CA VAL A 153 -11.35 -8.03 -8.24
C VAL A 153 -10.67 -9.20 -8.96
N THR A 154 -10.51 -9.12 -10.27
CA THR A 154 -9.74 -10.08 -11.07
C THR A 154 -8.38 -9.50 -11.48
N ALA A 155 -7.50 -10.34 -12.01
CA ALA A 155 -6.24 -9.93 -12.62
C ALA A 155 -6.46 -8.90 -13.76
N GLU A 156 -7.47 -9.12 -14.60
CA GLU A 156 -7.81 -8.19 -15.69
C GLU A 156 -8.28 -6.83 -15.15
N GLU A 157 -9.08 -6.80 -14.09
CA GLU A 157 -9.50 -5.54 -13.47
C GLU A 157 -8.35 -4.82 -12.76
N HIS A 158 -7.32 -5.54 -12.32
CA HIS A 158 -6.07 -4.94 -11.87
C HIS A 158 -5.31 -4.27 -13.02
N ILE A 159 -5.21 -4.95 -14.17
CA ILE A 159 -4.56 -4.42 -15.37
C ILE A 159 -5.27 -3.15 -15.85
N GLU A 160 -6.59 -3.22 -16.04
CA GLU A 160 -7.41 -2.08 -16.47
C GLU A 160 -7.23 -0.89 -15.52
N ALA A 161 -7.32 -1.13 -14.21
CA ALA A 161 -7.15 -0.07 -13.21
C ALA A 161 -5.76 0.57 -13.24
N GLY A 162 -4.71 -0.24 -13.36
CA GLY A 162 -3.33 0.22 -13.37
C GLY A 162 -3.03 1.05 -14.62
N GLN A 163 -3.41 0.55 -15.79
CA GLN A 163 -3.23 1.25 -17.07
C GLN A 163 -4.01 2.58 -17.07
N LYS A 164 -5.25 2.58 -16.62
CA LYS A 164 -6.08 3.79 -16.55
C LYS A 164 -5.53 4.83 -15.57
N ALA A 165 -4.93 4.39 -14.46
CA ALA A 165 -4.25 5.29 -13.53
C ALA A 165 -3.01 5.95 -14.17
N LEU A 166 -2.19 5.18 -14.88
CA LEU A 166 -1.02 5.71 -15.58
C LEU A 166 -1.42 6.64 -16.73
N GLU A 167 -2.46 6.29 -17.50
CA GLU A 167 -3.01 7.11 -18.59
C GLU A 167 -3.53 8.46 -18.07
N ALA A 168 -4.19 8.48 -16.91
CA ALA A 168 -4.59 9.71 -16.23
C ALA A 168 -3.42 10.52 -15.63
N GLY A 169 -2.18 10.02 -15.72
CA GLY A 169 -0.97 10.71 -15.27
C GLY A 169 -0.68 10.57 -13.77
N PHE A 170 -1.28 9.59 -13.07
CA PHE A 170 -0.91 9.30 -11.69
C PHE A 170 0.45 8.60 -11.63
N GLU A 171 1.22 8.91 -10.60
CA GLU A 171 2.26 8.00 -10.14
C GLU A 171 1.57 6.79 -9.46
N LEU A 172 1.94 5.58 -9.84
CA LEU A 172 1.28 4.35 -9.42
C LEU A 172 2.20 3.48 -8.55
N SER A 173 1.71 3.12 -7.36
CA SER A 173 2.38 2.17 -6.47
C SER A 173 1.50 0.95 -6.22
N GLU A 174 1.92 -0.20 -6.74
CA GLU A 174 1.26 -1.48 -6.53
C GLU A 174 1.87 -2.22 -5.34
N TYR A 175 1.01 -2.73 -4.45
CA TYR A 175 1.42 -3.56 -3.31
C TYR A 175 1.23 -5.03 -3.64
N VAL A 176 2.31 -5.79 -3.60
CA VAL A 176 2.32 -7.25 -3.77
C VAL A 176 2.47 -7.91 -2.41
N MET A 177 1.77 -9.00 -2.18
CA MET A 177 1.80 -9.75 -0.92
C MET A 177 2.41 -11.14 -1.15
N PRO A 178 3.76 -11.27 -1.14
CA PRO A 178 4.41 -12.58 -1.17
C PRO A 178 3.83 -13.52 -0.10
N ASP A 179 3.73 -14.80 -0.45
CA ASP A 179 3.18 -15.91 0.36
C ASP A 179 1.66 -15.87 0.52
N LEU A 180 0.94 -15.05 -0.26
CA LEU A 180 -0.53 -15.02 -0.22
C LEU A 180 -1.16 -16.28 -0.80
N GLY A 181 -0.51 -16.93 -1.77
CA GLY A 181 -0.88 -18.26 -2.26
C GLY A 181 -0.52 -19.39 -1.30
N GLY A 182 0.24 -19.09 -0.24
CA GLY A 182 0.84 -20.10 0.62
C GLY A 182 1.80 -21.00 -0.15
N ARG A 183 2.21 -22.10 0.49
CA ARG A 183 3.17 -23.07 -0.05
C ARG A 183 2.68 -23.75 -1.34
N GLU A 184 1.37 -23.89 -1.50
CA GLU A 184 0.77 -24.66 -2.59
C GLU A 184 0.75 -23.90 -3.92
N LEU A 185 0.59 -22.57 -3.89
CA LEU A 185 0.37 -21.75 -5.09
C LEU A 185 1.42 -20.65 -5.28
N PHE A 186 2.58 -20.75 -4.62
CA PHE A 186 3.59 -19.68 -4.67
C PHE A 186 4.21 -19.49 -6.06
N GLU A 187 4.33 -20.55 -6.87
CA GLU A 187 4.86 -20.45 -8.23
C GLU A 187 3.88 -19.73 -9.16
N GLU A 188 2.61 -20.15 -9.15
CA GLU A 188 1.52 -19.51 -9.90
C GLU A 188 1.35 -18.06 -9.46
N HIS A 189 1.39 -17.81 -8.14
CA HIS A 189 1.35 -16.47 -7.60
C HIS A 189 2.46 -15.59 -8.18
N ALA A 190 3.71 -16.08 -8.18
CA ALA A 190 4.86 -15.34 -8.67
C ALA A 190 4.75 -15.03 -10.17
N LEU A 191 4.40 -16.02 -10.99
CA LEU A 191 4.30 -15.90 -12.44
C LEU A 191 3.14 -14.99 -12.86
N ASN A 192 1.94 -15.23 -12.31
CA ASN A 192 0.74 -14.49 -12.70
C ASN A 192 0.78 -13.04 -12.20
N THR A 193 1.36 -12.80 -11.02
CA THR A 193 1.61 -11.43 -10.53
C THR A 193 2.62 -10.69 -11.38
N ALA A 194 3.74 -11.34 -11.80
CA ALA A 194 4.68 -10.72 -12.72
C ALA A 194 4.02 -10.35 -14.05
N ASN A 195 3.20 -11.23 -14.62
CA ASN A 195 2.45 -10.96 -15.84
C ASN A 195 1.50 -9.74 -15.71
N VAL A 196 0.74 -9.64 -14.62
CA VAL A 196 -0.10 -8.47 -14.35
C VAL A 196 0.74 -7.19 -14.24
N LEU A 197 1.84 -7.23 -13.49
CA LEU A 197 2.73 -6.10 -13.31
C LEU A 197 3.41 -5.65 -14.61
N ASN A 198 3.79 -6.59 -15.49
CA ASN A 198 4.37 -6.27 -16.80
C ASN A 198 3.37 -5.56 -17.70
N LYS A 199 2.09 -5.96 -17.65
CA LYS A 199 1.01 -5.30 -18.42
C LYS A 199 0.66 -3.90 -17.88
N ILE A 200 0.83 -3.67 -16.58
CA ILE A 200 0.59 -2.36 -15.95
C ILE A 200 1.80 -1.45 -16.14
N ASN A 201 3.01 -1.95 -15.86
CA ASN A 201 4.27 -1.20 -15.74
C ASN A 201 4.19 -0.01 -14.75
N PRO A 202 3.92 -0.25 -13.45
CA PRO A 202 3.75 0.82 -12.45
C PRO A 202 5.08 1.49 -12.07
N ASP A 203 5.04 2.70 -11.50
CA ASP A 203 6.26 3.37 -11.01
C ASP A 203 6.91 2.63 -9.84
N TYR A 204 6.10 2.03 -8.95
CA TYR A 204 6.59 1.28 -7.79
C TYR A 204 5.88 -0.06 -7.61
N ILE A 205 6.67 -1.09 -7.33
CA ILE A 205 6.22 -2.40 -6.86
C ILE A 205 6.69 -2.59 -5.42
N ARG A 206 5.76 -2.72 -4.48
CA ARG A 206 6.09 -2.80 -3.04
C ARG A 206 5.79 -4.17 -2.48
N MET A 207 6.85 -4.90 -2.13
CA MET A 207 6.76 -6.23 -1.53
C MET A 207 6.40 -6.13 -0.05
N ARG A 208 5.20 -6.62 0.29
CA ARG A 208 4.68 -6.65 1.66
C ARG A 208 4.23 -8.06 2.03
N PRO A 209 5.17 -8.93 2.46
CA PRO A 209 4.88 -10.34 2.73
C PRO A 209 3.70 -10.57 3.67
N LEU A 210 2.94 -11.63 3.41
CA LEU A 210 1.84 -12.05 4.26
C LEU A 210 2.32 -12.34 5.69
N SER A 211 1.58 -11.80 6.64
CA SER A 211 1.54 -12.27 8.03
C SER A 211 0.08 -12.50 8.38
N VAL A 212 -0.25 -13.76 8.65
CA VAL A 212 -1.59 -14.18 9.04
C VAL A 212 -1.91 -13.56 10.41
N ARG A 213 -3.08 -12.93 10.54
CA ARG A 213 -3.48 -12.22 11.78
C ARG A 213 -4.66 -12.91 12.45
N LYS A 214 -4.62 -13.02 13.77
CA LYS A 214 -5.73 -13.54 14.56
C LYS A 214 -7.02 -12.76 14.27
N GLY A 215 -8.14 -13.47 14.20
CA GLY A 215 -9.45 -12.87 13.88
C GLY A 215 -9.70 -12.64 12.39
N THR A 216 -8.86 -13.20 11.51
CA THR A 216 -9.07 -13.18 10.06
C THR A 216 -9.50 -14.55 9.55
N LYS A 217 -10.23 -14.60 8.43
CA LYS A 217 -10.64 -15.89 7.82
C LYS A 217 -9.43 -16.73 7.39
N LEU A 218 -8.35 -16.06 6.98
CA LEU A 218 -7.12 -16.76 6.61
C LEU A 218 -6.43 -17.38 7.83
N TYR A 219 -6.57 -16.77 9.01
CA TYR A 219 -6.09 -17.37 10.27
C TYR A 219 -6.87 -18.64 10.62
N GLU A 220 -8.20 -18.65 10.46
CA GLU A 220 -9.00 -19.86 10.67
C GLU A 220 -8.56 -21.01 9.76
N LYS A 221 -8.27 -20.71 8.48
CA LYS A 221 -7.74 -21.71 7.52
C LYS A 221 -6.34 -22.19 7.93
N TRP A 222 -5.48 -21.27 8.35
CA TRP A 222 -4.12 -21.59 8.80
C TRP A 222 -4.13 -22.47 10.07
N GLU A 223 -4.97 -22.17 11.06
CA GLU A 223 -5.13 -22.98 12.27
C GLU A 223 -5.64 -24.40 11.96
N LYS A 224 -6.53 -24.53 10.98
CA LYS A 224 -7.04 -25.84 10.50
C LYS A 224 -6.07 -26.60 9.60
N LYS A 225 -4.94 -25.98 9.22
CA LYS A 225 -3.98 -26.49 8.23
C LYS A 225 -4.52 -26.58 6.80
N ASP A 226 -5.63 -25.90 6.52
CA ASP A 226 -6.20 -25.71 5.17
C ASP A 226 -5.46 -24.62 4.37
N PHE A 227 -4.48 -23.95 4.99
CA PHE A 227 -3.58 -23.00 4.36
C PHE A 227 -2.23 -23.08 5.05
N GLN A 228 -1.15 -23.25 4.27
CA GLN A 228 0.20 -23.38 4.81
C GLN A 228 1.06 -22.20 4.36
N LEU A 229 1.65 -21.50 5.32
CA LEU A 229 2.65 -20.47 5.04
C LEU A 229 3.95 -21.11 4.58
N SER A 230 4.57 -20.48 3.59
CA SER A 230 5.89 -20.86 3.09
C SER A 230 6.98 -20.65 4.16
N SER A 231 8.05 -21.41 4.04
CA SER A 231 9.29 -21.15 4.76
C SER A 231 9.98 -19.85 4.29
N PRO A 232 10.89 -19.25 5.07
CA PRO A 232 11.64 -18.09 4.60
C PRO A 232 12.37 -18.29 3.25
N HIS A 233 12.94 -19.46 3.00
CA HIS A 233 13.56 -19.81 1.70
C HIS A 233 12.52 -19.99 0.61
N GLU A 234 11.41 -20.67 0.87
CA GLU A 234 10.32 -20.83 -0.12
C GLU A 234 9.78 -19.46 -0.57
N ARG A 235 9.55 -18.55 0.36
CA ARG A 235 9.15 -17.17 0.03
C ARG A 235 10.24 -16.39 -0.72
N LEU A 236 11.52 -16.64 -0.43
CA LEU A 236 12.60 -16.02 -1.20
C LEU A 236 12.65 -16.57 -2.63
N ARG A 237 12.34 -17.85 -2.83
CA ARG A 237 12.18 -18.47 -4.17
C ARG A 237 10.98 -17.91 -4.92
N GLU A 238 9.85 -17.67 -4.24
CA GLU A 238 8.70 -16.96 -4.83
C GLU A 238 9.12 -15.60 -5.40
N ILE A 239 9.81 -14.79 -4.60
CA ILE A 239 10.32 -13.47 -5.00
C ILE A 239 11.32 -13.61 -6.16
N LYS A 240 12.19 -14.63 -6.12
CA LYS A 240 13.12 -14.94 -7.22
C LYS A 240 12.38 -15.18 -8.54
N ILE A 241 11.34 -16.02 -8.52
CA ILE A 241 10.54 -16.35 -9.70
C ILE A 241 9.88 -15.07 -10.22
N MET A 242 9.30 -14.27 -9.33
CA MET A 242 8.66 -13.01 -9.73
C MET A 242 9.68 -12.05 -10.37
N ILE A 243 10.82 -11.79 -9.72
CA ILE A 243 11.87 -10.88 -10.24
C ILE A 243 12.37 -11.35 -11.60
N LYS A 244 12.62 -12.65 -11.77
CA LYS A 244 13.06 -13.20 -13.07
C LYS A 244 12.10 -12.87 -14.20
N ASN A 245 10.79 -12.90 -13.93
CA ASN A 245 9.73 -12.69 -14.93
C ASN A 245 9.25 -11.24 -15.01
N LEU A 246 9.78 -10.31 -14.20
CA LEU A 246 9.46 -8.89 -14.30
C LEU A 246 10.19 -8.24 -15.50
N GLU A 247 9.42 -7.56 -16.34
CA GLU A 247 9.85 -6.81 -17.52
C GLU A 247 9.23 -5.41 -17.44
N VAL A 248 9.67 -4.63 -16.45
CA VAL A 248 9.12 -3.32 -16.09
C VAL A 248 10.22 -2.31 -15.87
N SER A 249 9.87 -1.02 -15.97
CA SER A 249 10.72 0.13 -15.63
C SER A 249 10.47 0.63 -14.20
N ALA A 250 10.03 -0.26 -13.30
CA ALA A 250 9.53 0.08 -11.98
C ALA A 250 10.63 0.08 -10.91
N LYS A 251 10.37 0.78 -9.80
CA LYS A 251 11.13 0.63 -8.56
C LYS A 251 10.59 -0.51 -7.71
N LEU A 252 11.40 -1.54 -7.48
CA LEU A 252 11.05 -2.68 -6.62
C LEU A 252 11.47 -2.44 -5.17
N CYS A 253 10.52 -2.26 -4.26
CA CYS A 253 10.77 -1.89 -2.87
C CYS A 253 10.52 -3.05 -1.88
N PHE A 254 11.40 -3.14 -0.87
CA PHE A 254 11.30 -4.06 0.27
C PHE A 254 11.14 -3.31 1.61
N ASP A 255 10.49 -2.14 1.57
CA ASP A 255 10.33 -1.17 2.67
C ASP A 255 9.57 -1.67 3.91
N HIS A 256 8.97 -2.85 3.85
CA HIS A 256 8.21 -3.43 4.94
C HIS A 256 9.05 -4.29 5.90
N ARG A 257 8.78 -4.20 7.21
CA ARG A 257 9.51 -4.95 8.26
C ARG A 257 9.49 -6.47 8.10
N LEU A 258 8.52 -7.02 7.38
CA LEU A 258 8.41 -8.46 7.12
C LEU A 258 9.35 -8.95 6.02
N ASN A 259 10.01 -8.04 5.29
CA ASN A 259 11.15 -8.37 4.43
C ASN A 259 12.41 -8.58 5.29
N GLY A 260 12.39 -9.63 6.12
CA GLY A 260 13.39 -9.88 7.17
C GLY A 260 14.46 -10.90 6.81
N TRP A 261 14.78 -11.07 5.53
CA TRP A 261 15.89 -11.92 5.08
C TRP A 261 17.24 -11.29 5.43
N ARG A 262 18.26 -12.14 5.56
CA ARG A 262 19.59 -11.76 6.03
C ARG A 262 20.66 -12.13 5.02
N ASP A 263 21.70 -11.31 4.95
CA ASP A 263 22.95 -11.65 4.28
C ASP A 263 23.81 -12.57 5.18
N LYS A 264 24.95 -13.04 4.66
CA LYS A 264 25.89 -13.89 5.43
C LYS A 264 26.50 -13.24 6.66
N SER A 265 26.44 -11.90 6.74
CA SER A 265 26.95 -11.10 7.85
C SER A 265 25.86 -10.78 8.89
N GLY A 266 24.63 -11.26 8.69
CA GLY A 266 23.50 -11.00 9.57
C GLY A 266 22.82 -9.64 9.36
N ASN A 267 23.22 -8.85 8.36
CA ASN A 267 22.54 -7.61 8.00
C ASN A 267 21.26 -7.92 7.21
N ARG A 268 20.45 -6.89 6.93
CA ARG A 268 19.28 -7.06 6.04
C ARG A 268 19.74 -7.35 4.62
N LEU A 269 19.10 -8.33 3.98
CA LEU A 269 19.41 -8.74 2.61
C LEU A 269 19.07 -7.66 1.58
N PHE A 270 17.88 -7.05 1.72
CA PHE A 270 17.42 -5.97 0.86
C PHE A 270 17.50 -4.63 1.60
N LYS A 271 17.82 -3.56 0.87
CA LYS A 271 17.77 -2.19 1.40
C LYS A 271 16.33 -1.82 1.75
N VAL A 272 16.19 -1.05 2.83
CA VAL A 272 14.90 -0.65 3.40
C VAL A 272 14.78 0.85 3.31
N ASP A 273 14.46 1.31 2.11
CA ASP A 273 14.18 2.71 1.80
C ASP A 273 12.91 2.79 0.92
N TYR A 274 12.49 4.02 0.61
CA TYR A 274 11.26 4.24 -0.16
C TYR A 274 11.42 4.11 -1.67
N GLU A 275 12.67 4.09 -2.16
CA GLU A 275 13.02 4.14 -3.58
C GLU A 275 13.34 2.76 -4.15
N GLY A 276 13.68 1.78 -3.31
CA GLY A 276 13.90 0.40 -3.76
C GLY A 276 14.97 0.30 -4.85
N TYR A 277 14.85 -0.74 -5.67
CA TYR A 277 15.79 -1.05 -6.74
C TYR A 277 15.18 -0.68 -8.09
N GLU A 278 15.94 -0.02 -8.95
CA GLU A 278 15.51 0.42 -10.28
C GLU A 278 15.60 -0.75 -11.27
N LEU A 279 14.48 -1.10 -11.90
CA LEU A 279 14.43 -2.13 -12.94
C LEU A 279 14.39 -1.48 -14.33
N PRO A 280 15.03 -2.08 -15.34
CA PRO A 280 15.73 -3.37 -15.31
C PRO A 280 17.19 -3.33 -14.80
N GLU A 281 17.76 -2.16 -14.53
CA GLU A 281 19.19 -1.95 -14.29
C GLU A 281 19.74 -2.74 -13.09
N GLU A 282 18.99 -2.79 -11.98
CA GLU A 282 19.36 -3.51 -10.75
C GLU A 282 18.77 -4.92 -10.66
N LYS A 283 18.19 -5.46 -11.76
CA LYS A 283 17.56 -6.81 -11.77
C LYS A 283 18.56 -7.93 -11.43
N ASP A 284 19.75 -7.90 -12.02
CA ASP A 284 20.77 -8.92 -11.77
C ASP A 284 21.33 -8.82 -10.33
N LEU A 285 21.48 -7.60 -9.81
CA LEU A 285 21.82 -7.37 -8.41
C LEU A 285 20.79 -8.01 -7.49
N LEU A 286 19.49 -7.73 -7.71
CA LEU A 286 18.40 -8.33 -6.94
C LEU A 286 18.43 -9.86 -6.97
N LEU A 287 18.64 -10.47 -8.14
CA LEU A 287 18.75 -11.92 -8.27
C LEU A 287 19.96 -12.47 -7.50
N SER A 288 21.10 -11.78 -7.54
CA SER A 288 22.28 -12.18 -6.75
C SER A 288 22.05 -12.08 -5.24
N LEU A 289 21.32 -11.06 -4.77
CA LEU A 289 20.96 -10.91 -3.36
C LEU A 289 20.04 -12.05 -2.92
N VAL A 290 19.05 -12.42 -3.74
CA VAL A 290 18.20 -13.59 -3.49
C VAL A 290 19.06 -14.86 -3.38
N GLU A 291 20.02 -15.09 -4.28
CA GLU A 291 20.93 -16.26 -4.18
C GLU A 291 21.76 -16.25 -2.90
N GLU A 292 22.25 -15.08 -2.47
CA GLU A 292 22.96 -14.95 -1.20
C GLU A 292 22.06 -15.34 -0.03
N GLY A 293 20.84 -14.80 0.02
CA GLY A 293 19.87 -15.13 1.06
C GLY A 293 19.54 -16.63 1.10
N LEU A 294 19.41 -17.29 -0.05
CA LEU A 294 19.16 -18.74 -0.11
C LEU A 294 20.32 -19.60 0.40
N ARG A 295 21.55 -19.07 0.46
CA ARG A 295 22.71 -19.77 1.04
C ARG A 295 22.82 -19.59 2.56
N VAL A 296 22.17 -18.58 3.12
CA VAL A 296 22.11 -18.37 4.56
C VAL A 296 21.16 -19.41 5.17
N ASP A 297 21.59 -20.03 6.26
CA ASP A 297 20.76 -21.00 6.97
C ASP A 297 19.42 -20.36 7.36
N GLU A 298 18.32 -21.05 7.05
CA GLU A 298 16.97 -20.52 7.12
C GLU A 298 16.60 -19.99 8.52
N SER A 299 17.22 -20.51 9.58
CA SER A 299 16.98 -20.08 10.96
C SER A 299 17.40 -18.64 11.25
N HIS A 300 18.26 -18.04 10.42
CA HIS A 300 18.69 -16.65 10.55
C HIS A 300 17.68 -15.66 9.96
N HIS A 301 16.75 -16.13 9.14
CA HIS A 301 15.73 -15.28 8.53
C HIS A 301 14.54 -15.08 9.46
N LEU A 302 13.82 -13.97 9.24
CA LEU A 302 12.53 -13.75 9.88
C LEU A 302 11.51 -14.81 9.41
N ASP A 303 11.17 -15.73 10.30
CA ASP A 303 10.11 -16.71 10.08
C ASP A 303 8.77 -16.20 10.64
N VAL A 304 7.87 -15.79 9.74
CA VAL A 304 6.56 -15.26 10.16
C VAL A 304 5.67 -16.31 10.82
N ARG A 305 5.93 -17.60 10.62
CA ARG A 305 5.20 -18.70 11.25
C ARG A 305 5.47 -18.75 12.75
N LYS A 306 6.63 -18.23 13.18
CA LYS A 306 7.06 -18.14 14.58
C LYS A 306 6.68 -16.81 15.24
N LEU A 307 6.23 -15.83 14.46
CA LEU A 307 5.77 -14.56 15.02
C LEU A 307 4.48 -14.81 15.79
N LYS A 308 4.45 -14.41 17.06
CA LYS A 308 3.20 -14.33 17.83
C LYS A 308 2.24 -13.46 17.01
N THR A 309 1.13 -14.04 16.57
CA THR A 309 0.08 -13.27 15.89
C THR A 309 -0.32 -12.13 16.82
N PRO A 310 -0.11 -10.86 16.44
CA PRO A 310 -0.51 -9.74 17.28
C PRO A 310 -2.00 -9.87 17.59
N SER A 311 -2.40 -9.78 18.86
CA SER A 311 -3.80 -9.52 19.17
C SER A 311 -4.15 -8.14 18.61
N LEU A 312 -5.37 -8.01 18.08
CA LEU A 312 -5.94 -6.73 17.68
C LEU A 312 -5.87 -5.72 18.84
#